data_AF-A0AAU9HNM4-F1
#
_entry.id   AF-A0AAU9HNM4-F1
#
_cell.length_a   1.000
_cell.length_b   1.000
_cell.length_c   1.000
_cell.angle_alpha   90.00
_cell.angle_beta   90.00
_cell.angle_gamma   90.00
#
_symmetry.space_group_name_H-M   'P 1'
#
loop_
_entity.id
_entity.type
_entity.pdbx_description
1 polymer ?
#
loop_
_entity_poly.entity_id
_entity_poly.type
_entity_poly.pdbx_seq_one_letter_code
_entity_poly.pdbx_strand_id
1 'polypeptide(L)'
;MNFDQDGVGPFLHELSSSVSTNLDPDALTNAIDALPVETSGNWEFSVNLNGKHERLVVVAFKDDVDAPDLAFYTSPELATKLQRHLESFAQAQGW
;
A
#
# COMPACT_ATOMS: atom_id res chain seq x y z
N MET A 1 1.54 9.62 -0.28
CA MET A 1 0.31 10.11 -0.96
C MET A 1 -0.76 10.00 0.10
N ASN A 2 -1.58 11.03 0.25
CA ASN A 2 -2.64 10.99 1.25
C ASN A 2 -3.78 10.14 0.66
N PHE A 3 -4.12 9.04 1.32
CA PHE A 3 -5.20 8.16 0.87
C PHE A 3 -6.41 8.43 1.74
N ASP A 4 -7.58 8.57 1.14
CA ASP A 4 -8.82 8.39 1.89
C ASP A 4 -8.87 6.96 2.43
N GLN A 5 -9.40 6.78 3.64
CA GLN A 5 -9.51 5.47 4.26
C GLN A 5 -10.25 4.45 3.36
N ASP A 6 -11.28 4.89 2.64
CA ASP A 6 -12.03 4.08 1.67
C ASP A 6 -11.18 3.64 0.46
N GLY A 7 -10.14 4.42 0.16
CA GLY A 7 -9.22 4.22 -0.95
C GLY A 7 -8.09 3.22 -0.69
N VAL A 8 -7.77 2.97 0.58
CA VAL A 8 -6.68 2.08 1.00
C VAL A 8 -6.93 0.64 0.57
N GLY A 9 -8.11 0.10 0.86
CA GLY A 9 -8.48 -1.28 0.51
C GLY A 9 -8.42 -1.57 -0.99
N PRO A 10 -9.10 -0.78 -1.84
CA PRO A 10 -9.06 -0.93 -3.29
C PRO A 10 -7.63 -0.91 -3.86
N PHE A 11 -6.79 0.01 -3.38
CA PHE A 11 -5.40 0.11 -3.82
C PHE A 11 -4.58 -1.12 -3.42
N LEU A 12 -4.70 -1.59 -2.16
CA LEU A 12 -3.98 -2.77 -1.69
C LEU A 12 -4.44 -4.03 -2.43
N HIS A 13 -5.73 -4.14 -2.72
CA HIS A 13 -6.28 -5.25 -3.48
C HIS A 13 -5.75 -5.27 -4.91
N GLU A 14 -5.72 -4.12 -5.59
CA GLU A 14 -5.12 -3.98 -6.92
C GLU A 14 -3.63 -4.35 -6.89
N LEU A 15 -2.88 -3.80 -5.93
CA LEU A 15 -1.47 -4.10 -5.73
C LEU A 15 -1.23 -5.61 -5.56
N SER A 16 -2.01 -6.28 -4.71
CA SER A 16 -1.90 -7.73 -4.47
C SER A 16 -2.18 -8.56 -5.72
N SER A 17 -3.03 -8.06 -6.63
CA SER A 17 -3.33 -8.72 -7.92
C SER A 17 -2.25 -8.45 -8.97
N SER A 18 -1.57 -7.32 -8.88
CA SER A 18 -0.59 -6.84 -9.86
C SER A 18 0.81 -7.37 -9.60
N VAL A 19 1.17 -7.56 -8.33
CA VAL A 19 2.44 -8.15 -7.92
C VAL A 19 2.22 -9.46 -7.19
N SER A 20 3.04 -10.47 -7.48
CA SER A 20 3.00 -11.73 -6.74
C SER A 20 3.58 -11.50 -5.34
N THR A 21 2.72 -11.20 -4.38
CA THR A 21 3.09 -10.87 -2.99
C THR A 21 2.31 -11.74 -2.01
N ASN A 22 2.87 -11.91 -0.81
CA ASN A 22 2.14 -12.50 0.33
C ASN A 22 1.35 -11.44 1.13
N LEU A 23 1.10 -10.27 0.53
CA LEU A 23 0.29 -9.22 1.12
C LEU A 23 -1.18 -9.64 1.09
N ASP A 24 -1.82 -9.61 2.26
CA ASP A 24 -3.25 -9.80 2.41
C ASP A 24 -3.89 -8.40 2.50
N PRO A 25 -4.62 -7.96 1.47
CA PRO A 25 -5.12 -6.59 1.40
C PRO A 25 -6.16 -6.32 2.48
N ASP A 26 -7.08 -7.25 2.74
CA ASP A 26 -8.10 -7.13 3.77
C ASP A 26 -7.48 -7.06 5.17
N ALA A 27 -6.49 -7.92 5.46
CA ALA A 27 -5.82 -7.90 6.76
C ALA A 27 -5.05 -6.59 6.98
N LEU A 28 -4.37 -6.08 5.94
CA LEU A 28 -3.61 -4.84 6.03
C LEU A 28 -4.53 -3.62 6.15
N THR A 29 -5.63 -3.55 5.40
CA THR A 29 -6.62 -2.47 5.53
C THR A 29 -7.20 -2.43 6.95
N ASN A 30 -7.59 -3.59 7.49
CA ASN A 30 -8.08 -3.66 8.88
C ASN A 30 -7.00 -3.26 9.90
N ALA A 31 -5.74 -3.63 9.66
CA ALA A 31 -4.64 -3.24 10.55
C ALA A 31 -4.37 -1.73 10.52
N ILE A 32 -4.53 -1.09 9.35
CA ILE A 32 -4.40 0.36 9.19
C ILE A 32 -5.59 1.09 9.82
N ASP A 33 -6.81 0.61 9.62
CA ASP A 33 -8.02 1.16 10.25
C ASP A 33 -7.94 1.10 11.78
N ALA A 34 -7.44 -0.02 12.31
CA ALA A 34 -7.26 -0.24 13.75
C ALA A 34 -6.10 0.56 14.36
N LEU A 35 -5.28 1.27 13.58
CA LEU A 35 -4.26 2.15 14.13
C LEU A 35 -4.90 3.27 14.95
N PRO A 36 -4.35 3.60 16.13
CA PRO A 36 -4.69 4.83 16.83
C PRO A 36 -4.34 6.07 16.00
N VAL A 37 -5.11 7.14 16.15
CA VAL A 37 -4.76 8.45 15.57
C VAL A 37 -3.43 8.93 16.18
N GLU A 38 -2.65 9.68 15.40
CA GLU A 38 -1.29 10.14 15.70
C GLU A 38 -0.26 9.00 15.81
N THR A 39 -0.54 7.83 15.23
CA THR A 39 0.39 6.69 15.23
C THR A 39 0.71 6.18 13.84
N SER A 40 1.83 5.46 13.76
CA SER A 40 2.27 4.77 12.56
C SER A 40 2.30 3.27 12.77
N GLY A 41 1.89 2.54 11.73
CA GLY A 41 2.09 1.12 11.58
C GLY A 41 3.05 0.85 10.42
N ASN A 42 3.84 -0.21 10.54
CA ASN A 42 4.64 -0.71 9.43
C ASN A 42 4.43 -2.21 9.30
N TRP A 43 4.28 -2.66 8.05
CA TRP A 43 4.08 -4.05 7.71
C TRP A 43 5.01 -4.42 6.58
N GLU A 44 5.59 -5.61 6.68
CA GLU A 44 6.58 -6.08 5.74
C GLU A 44 6.08 -7.31 5.00
N PHE A 45 6.23 -7.27 3.69
CA PHE A 45 5.80 -8.30 2.78
C PHE A 45 6.93 -8.69 1.85
N SER A 46 6.92 -9.95 1.43
CA SER A 46 7.81 -10.45 0.38
C SER A 46 7.07 -10.42 -0.95
N VAL A 47 7.67 -9.78 -1.94
CA VAL A 47 7.17 -9.68 -3.31
C VAL A 47 8.10 -10.44 -4.23
N ASN A 48 7.56 -11.26 -5.12
CA ASN A 48 8.34 -11.90 -6.17
C ASN A 48 8.27 -11.04 -7.45
N LEU A 49 9.39 -10.38 -7.78
CA LEU A 49 9.54 -9.60 -9.00
C LEU A 49 10.53 -10.32 -9.94
N ASN A 50 10.04 -10.81 -11.08
CA ASN A 50 10.86 -11.50 -12.09
C ASN A 50 11.72 -12.65 -11.50
N GLY A 51 11.21 -13.40 -10.53
CA GLY A 51 11.93 -14.50 -9.89
C GLY A 51 12.89 -14.07 -8.77
N LYS A 52 12.96 -12.77 -8.45
CA LYS A 52 13.68 -12.26 -7.28
C LYS A 52 12.70 -11.96 -6.15
N HIS A 53 13.04 -12.40 -4.95
CA HIS A 53 12.34 -11.98 -3.74
C HIS A 53 12.80 -10.59 -3.35
N GLU A 54 11.87 -9.64 -3.43
CA GLU A 54 12.02 -8.27 -3.01
C GLU A 54 11.21 -8.02 -1.74
N ARG A 55 11.66 -7.05 -0.95
CA ARG A 55 10.95 -6.62 0.26
C ARG A 55 10.07 -5.42 -0.08
N LEU A 56 8.81 -5.49 0.32
CA LEU A 56 7.87 -4.38 0.31
C LEU A 56 7.49 -4.06 1.74
N VAL A 57 7.80 -2.85 2.19
CA VAL A 57 7.37 -2.35 3.49
C VAL A 57 6.30 -1.30 3.25
N VAL A 58 5.12 -1.53 3.80
CA VAL A 58 4.02 -0.57 3.82
C VAL A 58 4.05 0.12 5.17
N VAL A 59 4.13 1.44 5.16
CA VAL A 59 4.04 2.27 6.35
C VAL A 59 2.77 3.09 6.21
N ALA A 60 1.89 2.99 7.20
CA ALA A 60 0.73 3.86 7.31
C ALA A 60 0.91 4.79 8.50
N PHE A 61 0.59 6.06 8.31
CA PHE A 61 0.56 7.05 9.37
C PHE A 61 -0.85 7.63 9.44
N LYS A 62 -1.52 7.42 10.57
CA LYS A 62 -2.88 7.91 10.78
C LYS A 62 -2.81 9.26 11.47
N ASP A 63 -2.66 10.32 10.67
CA ASP A 63 -2.68 11.70 11.20
C ASP A 63 -4.10 12.12 11.58
N ASP A 64 -5.10 11.71 10.79
CA ASP A 64 -6.53 11.94 11.01
C ASP A 64 -7.33 10.62 10.93
N VAL A 65 -8.56 10.60 11.45
CA VAL A 65 -9.42 9.42 11.44
C VAL A 65 -9.78 9.01 10.02
N ASP A 66 -9.98 9.98 9.13
CA ASP A 66 -10.54 9.73 7.80
C ASP A 66 -9.48 9.61 6.68
N ALA A 67 -8.23 9.97 6.96
CA ALA A 67 -7.17 10.06 5.94
C ALA A 67 -5.81 9.54 6.45
N PRO A 68 -5.54 8.23 6.34
CA PRO A 68 -4.20 7.69 6.60
C PRO A 68 -3.23 7.98 5.45
N ASP A 69 -2.05 8.48 5.79
CA ASP A 69 -0.93 8.60 4.86
C ASP A 69 -0.26 7.25 4.64
N LEU A 70 -0.17 6.80 3.38
CA LEU A 70 0.54 5.58 3.02
C LEU A 70 1.89 5.88 2.34
N ALA A 71 2.90 5.17 2.80
CA ALA A 71 4.24 5.14 2.24
C ALA A 71 4.68 3.70 1.95
N PHE A 72 5.27 3.50 0.77
CA PHE A 72 5.75 2.19 0.32
C PHE A 72 7.27 2.24 0.17
N TYR A 73 7.99 1.42 0.93
CA TYR A 73 9.43 1.27 0.83
C TYR A 73 9.75 -0.07 0.20
N THR A 74 10.42 -0.01 -0.94
CA THR A 74 10.84 -1.18 -1.68
C THR A 74 12.05 -0.85 -2.55
N SER A 75 12.59 -1.85 -3.24
CA SER A 75 13.65 -1.66 -4.22
C SER A 75 13.24 -0.63 -5.29
N PRO A 76 14.18 0.15 -5.85
CA PRO A 76 13.87 1.16 -6.85
C PRO A 76 13.16 0.58 -8.09
N GLU A 77 13.49 -0.65 -8.50
CA GLU A 77 12.81 -1.33 -9.61
C GLU A 77 11.32 -1.57 -9.33
N LEU A 78 10.98 -2.09 -8.15
CA LEU A 78 9.60 -2.31 -7.72
C LEU A 78 8.89 -0.98 -7.48
N ALA A 79 9.56 0.01 -6.91
CA ALA A 79 9.00 1.34 -6.65
C ALA A 79 8.54 2.03 -7.95
N THR A 80 9.33 1.95 -9.02
CA THR A 80 8.94 2.50 -10.33
C THR A 80 7.77 1.75 -10.98
N LYS A 81 7.62 0.45 -10.71
CA LYS A 81 6.44 -0.31 -11.13
C LYS A 81 5.21 0.08 -10.30
N LEU A 82 5.35 0.14 -8.98
CA LEU A 82 4.29 0.57 -8.05
C LEU A 82 3.80 1.97 -8.40
N GLN A 83 4.70 2.94 -8.58
CA GLN A 83 4.31 4.32 -8.91
C GLN A 83 3.48 4.39 -10.19
N ARG A 84 3.91 3.71 -11.27
CA ARG A 84 3.13 3.68 -12.51
C ARG A 84 1.76 3.04 -12.32
N HIS A 85 1.67 2.01 -11.49
CA HIS A 85 0.40 1.36 -11.16
C HIS A 85 -0.50 2.28 -10.34
N LEU A 86 0.06 2.90 -9.30
CA LEU A 86 -0.58 3.88 -8.44
C LEU A 86 -1.13 5.05 -9.26
N GLU A 87 -0.33 5.62 -10.16
CA GLU A 87 -0.76 6.70 -11.04
C GLU A 87 -1.91 6.27 -11.96
N SER A 88 -1.85 5.06 -12.51
CA SER A 88 -2.91 4.51 -13.35
C SER A 88 -4.19 4.26 -12.54
N PHE A 89 -4.06 3.78 -11.31
CA PHE A 89 -5.16 3.54 -10.40
C PHE A 89 -5.82 4.85 -9.96
N ALA A 90 -5.02 5.84 -9.54
CA ALA A 90 -5.52 7.17 -9.16
C ALA A 90 -6.27 7.84 -10.31
N GLN A 91 -5.72 7.80 -11.53
CA GLN A 91 -6.41 8.29 -12.72
C GLN A 91 -7.73 7.55 -13.00
N ALA A 92 -7.79 6.23 -12.78
CA ALA A 92 -9.00 5.45 -12.99
C ALA A 92 -10.09 5.73 -11.95
N GLN A 93 -9.71 6.05 -10.70
CA GLN A 93 -10.63 6.42 -9.62
C GLN A 93 -11.00 7.92 -9.65
N GLY A 94 -10.30 8.74 -10.45
CA GLY A 94 -10.54 10.18 -10.53
C GLY A 94 -9.95 10.97 -9.36
N TRP A 95 -8.91 10.45 -8.72
CA TRP A 95 -8.09 11.14 -7.73
C TRP A 95 -6.97 11.98 -8.37
#